data_AF-A0A9W9IMG7-F1
#
_entry.id   AF-A0A9W9IMG7-F1
#
_cell.length_a   1.000
_cell.length_b   1.000
_cell.length_c   1.000
_cell.angle_alpha   90.00
_cell.angle_beta   90.00
_cell.angle_gamma   90.00
#
_symmetry.space_group_name_H-M   'P 1'
#
loop_
_entity.id
_entity.type
_entity.pdbx_description
1 polymer ?
#
loop_
_entity_poly.entity_id
_entity_poly.type
_entity_poly.pdbx_seq_one_letter_code
_entity_poly.pdbx_strand_id
1 'polypeptide(L)'
;MPHVASILNSRHIQAQDENGHTILYLIVEQRLEHLIEPLAEWIRQSSIPNVEGWMPLHQAVRNGDQLMAKAMIHAGSDISAQDHSGRTALHLAVHGDAIGIVQLLLDHGANPSAADYNGRTPLHEGYGQSITILQMLIKAGADIDPRQMQRGLTPLYYEAILNRESSARILLEAGADPSIQTSTGETVLQHATFRNHANIVRLLLEWGVDTTVRDEHGLTAVLVAAVSGADECLQLLLKAGADISVLDNYGRNALHIAAGCGEESTVRLLLKKGLDSSARDNRGYTPMCWAFDHEKKGVIQILQDAQKNRFARFMQRARIKR
;
A
#
# COMPACT_ATOMS: atom_id res chain seq x y z
N MET A 1 5.08 -50.70 -1.87
CA MET A 1 5.93 -49.88 -0.99
C MET A 1 5.48 -49.81 0.50
N PRO A 2 4.80 -50.81 1.11
CA PRO A 2 4.48 -50.74 2.55
C PRO A 2 5.72 -50.91 3.47
N HIS A 3 6.83 -51.41 2.95
CA HIS A 3 8.03 -51.73 3.75
C HIS A 3 8.88 -50.53 4.17
N VAL A 4 8.84 -49.39 3.46
CA VAL A 4 9.65 -48.21 3.84
C VAL A 4 9.00 -47.47 5.02
N ALA A 5 7.66 -47.38 5.04
CA ALA A 5 6.91 -46.81 6.15
C ALA A 5 7.12 -47.58 7.48
N SER A 6 7.33 -48.89 7.42
CA SER A 6 7.66 -49.70 8.62
C SER A 6 9.09 -49.51 9.14
N ILE A 7 10.00 -48.94 8.33
CA ILE A 7 11.42 -48.71 8.70
C ILE A 7 11.62 -47.29 9.26
N LEU A 8 10.84 -46.32 8.79
CA LEU A 8 10.87 -44.95 9.26
C LEU A 8 10.06 -44.83 10.56
N ASN A 9 10.75 -44.77 11.71
CA ASN A 9 10.16 -44.38 12.99
C ASN A 9 10.30 -42.87 13.22
N SER A 10 9.63 -42.31 14.24
CA SER A 10 9.60 -40.85 14.52
C SER A 10 11.00 -40.24 14.57
N ARG A 11 11.97 -40.96 15.16
CA ARG A 11 13.33 -40.45 15.32
C ARG A 11 14.07 -40.25 14.00
N HIS A 12 13.84 -41.12 13.00
CA HIS A 12 14.48 -40.97 11.68
C HIS A 12 13.82 -39.85 10.86
N ILE A 13 12.51 -39.67 11.01
CA ILE A 13 11.75 -38.64 10.29
C ILE A 13 12.05 -37.23 10.83
N GLN A 14 12.35 -37.15 12.12
CA GLN A 14 12.72 -35.92 12.82
C GLN A 14 14.22 -35.58 12.72
N ALA A 15 15.04 -36.47 12.17
CA ALA A 15 16.47 -36.19 11.98
C ALA A 15 16.65 -35.04 10.99
N GLN A 16 17.58 -34.14 11.32
CA GLN A 16 17.91 -32.98 10.51
C GLN A 16 19.33 -33.12 9.93
N ASP A 17 19.52 -32.63 8.71
CA ASP A 17 20.86 -32.40 8.16
C ASP A 17 21.51 -31.15 8.77
N GLU A 18 22.72 -30.80 8.31
CA GLU A 18 23.47 -29.62 8.75
C GLU A 18 22.75 -28.28 8.48
N ASN A 19 21.75 -28.26 7.59
CA ASN A 19 20.93 -27.11 7.25
C ASN A 19 19.54 -27.15 7.92
N GLY A 20 19.32 -28.09 8.86
CA GLY A 20 18.05 -28.25 9.55
C GLY A 20 16.97 -28.95 8.71
N HIS A 21 17.29 -29.49 7.53
CA HIS A 21 16.31 -30.15 6.67
C HIS A 21 15.93 -31.53 7.21
N THR A 22 14.62 -31.76 7.35
CA THR A 22 14.08 -33.08 7.68
C THR A 22 13.92 -33.94 6.42
N ILE A 23 13.68 -35.24 6.59
CA ILE A 23 13.36 -36.11 5.45
C ILE A 23 12.12 -35.62 4.68
N LEU A 24 11.15 -35.01 5.37
CA LEU A 24 9.97 -34.41 4.75
C LEU A 24 10.35 -33.21 3.89
N TYR A 25 11.31 -32.41 4.31
CA TYR A 25 11.83 -31.31 3.49
C TYR A 25 12.44 -31.85 2.19
N LEU A 26 13.28 -32.88 2.25
CA LEU A 26 13.91 -33.48 1.06
C LEU A 26 12.87 -34.11 0.11
N ILE A 27 11.82 -34.74 0.64
CA ILE A 27 10.70 -35.27 -0.15
C ILE A 27 10.01 -34.15 -0.93
N VAL A 28 9.78 -33.00 -0.28
CA VAL A 28 9.18 -31.82 -0.92
C VAL A 28 10.12 -31.23 -1.98
N GLU A 29 11.40 -31.09 -1.67
CA GLU A 29 12.42 -30.57 -2.59
C GLU A 29 12.52 -31.42 -3.86
N GLN A 30 12.51 -32.74 -3.71
CA GLN A 30 12.61 -33.70 -4.80
C GLN A 30 11.27 -34.01 -5.48
N ARG A 31 10.17 -33.33 -5.07
CA ARG A 31 8.82 -33.50 -5.61
C ARG A 31 8.31 -34.95 -5.58
N LEU A 32 8.61 -35.68 -4.51
CA LEU A 32 8.21 -37.07 -4.31
C LEU A 32 6.86 -37.16 -3.57
N GLU A 33 5.82 -36.58 -4.16
CA GLU A 33 4.48 -36.44 -3.58
C GLU A 33 3.83 -37.76 -3.17
N HIS A 34 4.08 -38.84 -3.93
CA HIS A 34 3.60 -40.19 -3.64
C HIS A 34 4.10 -40.76 -2.29
N LEU A 35 5.13 -40.17 -1.69
CA LEU A 35 5.65 -40.56 -0.37
C LEU A 35 4.93 -39.86 0.79
N ILE A 36 4.12 -38.83 0.52
CA ILE A 36 3.44 -38.05 1.56
C ILE A 36 2.31 -38.84 2.24
N GLU A 37 1.48 -39.53 1.45
CA GLU A 37 0.34 -40.31 1.99
C GLU A 37 0.81 -41.45 2.94
N PRO A 38 1.83 -42.27 2.59
CA PRO A 38 2.39 -43.25 3.52
C PRO A 38 2.95 -42.65 4.82
N LEU A 39 3.28 -41.35 4.83
CA LEU A 39 3.90 -40.65 5.96
C LEU A 39 2.92 -39.74 6.72
N ALA A 40 1.62 -39.78 6.41
CA ALA A 40 0.64 -38.84 6.96
C ALA A 40 0.49 -38.88 8.49
N GLU A 41 0.62 -40.05 9.13
CA GLU A 41 0.60 -40.15 10.60
C GLU A 41 1.74 -39.38 11.25
N TRP A 42 2.89 -39.29 10.58
CA TRP A 42 4.06 -38.58 11.07
C TRP A 42 4.01 -37.10 10.76
N ILE A 43 3.45 -36.71 9.61
CA ILE A 43 3.29 -35.29 9.22
C ILE A 43 2.46 -34.53 10.25
N ARG A 44 1.38 -35.14 10.76
CA ARG A 44 0.57 -34.57 11.85
C ARG A 44 1.35 -34.31 13.15
N GLN A 45 2.45 -35.04 13.36
CA GLN A 45 3.27 -34.97 14.58
C GLN A 45 4.59 -34.24 14.35
N SER A 46 4.90 -33.86 13.11
CA SER A 46 6.17 -33.27 12.72
C SER A 46 5.99 -31.76 12.52
N SER A 47 6.39 -31.00 13.53
CA SER A 47 6.39 -29.53 13.54
C SER A 47 7.81 -28.97 13.45
N ILE A 48 8.71 -29.62 12.71
CA ILE A 48 10.13 -29.25 12.70
C ILE A 48 10.41 -28.33 11.50
N PRO A 49 10.73 -27.05 11.76
CA PRO A 49 11.18 -26.13 10.72
C PRO A 49 12.65 -26.37 10.35
N ASN A 50 13.06 -25.92 9.15
CA ASN A 50 14.48 -25.77 8.82
C ASN A 50 15.09 -24.54 9.51
N VAL A 51 16.37 -24.23 9.24
CA VAL A 51 17.08 -23.06 9.81
C VAL A 51 16.45 -21.70 9.48
N GLU A 52 15.60 -21.63 8.45
CA GLU A 52 14.84 -20.43 8.04
C GLU A 52 13.42 -20.42 8.62
N GLY A 53 13.07 -21.37 9.48
CA GLY A 53 11.76 -21.44 10.14
C GLY A 53 10.71 -22.12 9.26
N TRP A 54 11.12 -22.68 8.12
CA TRP A 54 10.20 -23.21 7.14
C TRP A 54 9.83 -24.64 7.44
N MET A 55 8.55 -24.82 7.72
CA MET A 55 7.88 -26.11 7.60
C MET A 55 7.92 -26.62 6.15
N PRO A 56 7.92 -27.93 5.92
CA PRO A 56 7.90 -28.48 4.55
C PRO A 56 6.72 -27.98 3.69
N LEU A 57 5.58 -27.63 4.29
CA LEU A 57 4.46 -26.99 3.57
C LEU A 57 4.85 -25.61 3.00
N HIS A 58 5.60 -24.79 3.74
CA HIS A 58 6.11 -23.50 3.22
C HIS A 58 6.98 -23.70 1.98
N GLN A 59 7.81 -24.74 1.98
CA GLN A 59 8.66 -25.06 0.83
C GLN A 59 7.83 -25.51 -0.39
N ALA A 60 6.82 -26.37 -0.19
CA ALA A 60 5.93 -26.81 -1.27
C ALA A 60 5.20 -25.62 -1.91
N VAL A 61 4.71 -24.70 -1.06
CA VAL A 61 4.03 -23.46 -1.50
C VAL A 61 4.99 -22.54 -2.24
N ARG A 62 6.20 -22.30 -1.72
CA ARG A 62 7.23 -21.47 -2.39
C ARG A 62 7.60 -22.02 -3.77
N ASN A 63 7.65 -23.34 -3.90
CA ASN A 63 7.93 -24.02 -5.17
C ASN A 63 6.79 -23.91 -6.18
N GLY A 64 5.61 -23.41 -5.78
CA GLY A 64 4.39 -23.42 -6.60
C GLY A 64 3.85 -24.83 -6.85
N ASP A 65 4.28 -25.82 -6.07
CA ASP A 65 3.90 -27.22 -6.29
C ASP A 65 2.54 -27.51 -5.65
N GLN A 66 1.48 -27.28 -6.41
CA GLN A 66 0.11 -27.46 -5.96
C GLN A 66 -0.22 -28.92 -5.60
N LEU A 67 0.38 -29.90 -6.29
CA LEU A 67 0.14 -31.32 -6.00
C LEU A 67 0.77 -31.70 -4.66
N MET A 68 2.02 -31.29 -4.44
CA MET A 68 2.71 -31.49 -3.16
C MET A 68 1.98 -30.77 -2.02
N ALA A 69 1.65 -29.48 -2.20
CA ALA A 69 0.91 -28.72 -1.19
C ALA A 69 -0.43 -29.39 -0.83
N LYS A 70 -1.16 -29.92 -1.83
CA LYS A 70 -2.38 -30.69 -1.61
C LYS A 70 -2.14 -31.95 -0.80
N ALA A 71 -1.17 -32.77 -1.19
CA ALA A 71 -0.84 -33.99 -0.46
C ALA A 71 -0.47 -33.68 0.99
N MET A 72 0.34 -32.65 1.23
CA MET A 72 0.77 -32.23 2.56
C MET A 72 -0.39 -31.73 3.43
N ILE A 73 -1.31 -30.96 2.88
CA ILE A 73 -2.51 -30.47 3.58
C ILE A 73 -3.43 -31.64 3.95
N HIS A 74 -3.68 -32.57 3.03
CA HIS A 74 -4.50 -33.76 3.30
C HIS A 74 -3.86 -34.70 4.32
N ALA A 75 -2.52 -34.73 4.36
CA ALA A 75 -1.75 -35.46 5.36
C ALA A 75 -1.76 -34.79 6.75
N GLY A 76 -2.39 -33.63 6.90
CA GLY A 76 -2.56 -32.94 8.19
C GLY A 76 -1.40 -32.04 8.58
N SER A 77 -0.69 -31.45 7.60
CA SER A 77 0.28 -30.39 7.88
C SER A 77 -0.39 -29.21 8.59
N ASP A 78 0.31 -28.59 9.55
CA ASP A 78 -0.18 -27.39 10.21
C ASP A 78 -0.17 -26.18 9.24
N ILE A 79 -1.36 -25.79 8.80
CA ILE A 79 -1.60 -24.66 7.89
C ILE A 79 -1.34 -23.31 8.58
N SER A 80 -1.40 -23.27 9.91
CA SER A 80 -1.21 -22.06 10.71
C SER A 80 0.24 -21.80 11.10
N ALA A 81 1.14 -22.75 10.85
CA ALA A 81 2.54 -22.61 11.17
C ALA A 81 3.15 -21.36 10.52
N GLN A 82 4.02 -20.69 11.27
CA GLN A 82 4.67 -19.43 10.87
C GLN A 82 6.17 -19.63 10.67
N ASP A 83 6.75 -18.97 9.66
CA ASP A 83 8.20 -18.88 9.50
C ASP A 83 8.86 -17.90 10.50
N HIS A 84 10.18 -17.71 10.42
CA HIS A 84 10.90 -16.74 11.27
C HIS A 84 10.48 -15.27 11.07
N SER A 85 9.70 -14.96 10.03
CA SER A 85 9.11 -13.64 9.81
C SER A 85 7.65 -13.57 10.29
N GLY A 86 7.09 -14.67 10.81
CA GLY A 86 5.69 -14.75 11.22
C GLY A 86 4.74 -15.11 10.06
N ARG A 87 5.26 -15.40 8.85
CA ARG A 87 4.44 -15.65 7.67
C ARG A 87 3.95 -17.09 7.65
N THR A 88 2.68 -17.26 7.32
CA THR A 88 2.07 -18.57 7.07
C THR A 88 2.22 -19.02 5.62
N ALA A 89 1.88 -20.27 5.33
CA ALA A 89 1.75 -20.78 3.97
C ALA A 89 0.87 -19.89 3.07
N LEU A 90 -0.20 -19.29 3.61
CA LEU A 90 -1.08 -18.40 2.85
C LEU A 90 -0.38 -17.11 2.41
N HIS A 91 0.48 -16.52 3.24
CA HIS A 91 1.29 -15.36 2.86
C HIS A 91 2.18 -15.68 1.65
N LEU A 92 2.87 -16.82 1.70
CA LEU A 92 3.76 -17.25 0.61
C LEU A 92 3.00 -17.55 -0.69
N ALA A 93 1.83 -18.18 -0.58
CA ALA A 93 0.99 -18.48 -1.74
C ALA A 93 0.46 -17.22 -2.41
N VAL A 94 0.06 -16.21 -1.64
CA VAL A 94 -0.39 -14.91 -2.16
C VAL A 94 0.77 -14.15 -2.80
N HIS A 95 1.93 -14.11 -2.14
CA HIS A 95 3.13 -13.47 -2.67
C HIS A 95 3.58 -14.08 -4.00
N GLY A 96 3.47 -15.41 -4.13
CA GLY A 96 3.80 -16.14 -5.35
C GLY A 96 2.70 -16.17 -6.43
N ASP A 97 1.59 -15.45 -6.24
CA ASP A 97 0.40 -15.46 -7.12
C ASP A 97 -0.13 -16.88 -7.43
N ALA A 98 -0.01 -17.79 -6.45
CA ALA A 98 -0.34 -19.20 -6.61
C ALA A 98 -1.83 -19.46 -6.36
N ILE A 99 -2.70 -18.99 -7.26
CA ILE A 99 -4.18 -19.03 -7.13
C ILE A 99 -4.70 -20.40 -6.64
N GLY A 100 -4.25 -21.50 -7.26
CA GLY A 100 -4.69 -22.84 -6.88
C GLY A 100 -4.30 -23.26 -5.47
N ILE A 101 -3.14 -22.80 -4.99
CA ILE A 101 -2.65 -23.05 -3.63
C ILE A 101 -3.37 -22.14 -2.63
N VAL A 102 -3.63 -20.87 -2.98
CA VAL A 102 -4.45 -19.97 -2.15
C VAL A 102 -5.83 -20.56 -1.92
N GLN A 103 -6.50 -21.03 -2.99
CA GLN A 103 -7.84 -21.65 -2.87
C GLN A 103 -7.79 -22.86 -1.95
N LEU A 104 -6.82 -23.75 -2.17
CA LEU A 104 -6.64 -24.95 -1.37
C LEU A 104 -6.41 -24.65 0.11
N LEU A 105 -5.57 -23.66 0.44
CA LEU A 105 -5.29 -23.25 1.81
C LEU A 105 -6.55 -22.68 2.49
N LEU A 106 -7.28 -21.80 1.81
CA LEU A 106 -8.52 -21.20 2.33
C LEU A 106 -9.62 -22.26 2.54
N ASP A 107 -9.78 -23.21 1.61
CA ASP A 107 -10.74 -24.31 1.71
C ASP A 107 -10.46 -25.23 2.92
N HIS A 108 -9.22 -25.27 3.40
CA HIS A 108 -8.79 -26.05 4.56
C HIS A 108 -8.63 -25.19 5.83
N GLY A 109 -9.20 -23.99 5.85
CA GLY A 109 -9.29 -23.16 7.05
C GLY A 109 -8.07 -22.32 7.37
N ALA A 110 -7.20 -22.04 6.40
CA ALA A 110 -6.16 -21.03 6.57
C ALA A 110 -6.78 -19.69 6.97
N ASN A 111 -6.28 -19.07 8.05
CA ASN A 111 -6.76 -17.77 8.49
C ASN A 111 -6.34 -16.67 7.48
N PRO A 112 -7.28 -16.04 6.76
CA PRO A 112 -6.95 -15.00 5.77
C PRO A 112 -6.48 -13.69 6.40
N SER A 113 -6.58 -13.55 7.73
CA SER A 113 -6.16 -12.39 8.52
C SER A 113 -4.96 -12.70 9.42
N ALA A 114 -4.27 -13.83 9.23
CA ALA A 114 -3.05 -14.13 9.97
C ALA A 114 -2.04 -13.00 9.74
N ALA A 115 -1.42 -12.50 10.82
CA ALA A 115 -0.45 -11.42 10.75
C ALA A 115 0.98 -11.95 10.93
N ASP A 116 1.90 -11.47 10.10
CA ASP A 116 3.34 -11.66 10.27
C ASP A 116 3.89 -10.78 11.42
N TYR A 117 5.19 -10.87 11.72
CA TYR A 117 5.79 -10.07 12.80
C TYR A 117 5.86 -8.56 12.52
N ASN A 118 5.61 -8.14 11.29
CA ASN A 118 5.45 -6.74 10.91
C ASN A 118 3.96 -6.32 10.85
N GLY A 119 3.05 -7.22 11.25
CA GLY A 119 1.61 -7.03 11.19
C GLY A 119 1.02 -7.03 9.77
N ARG A 120 1.75 -7.56 8.79
CA ARG A 120 1.25 -7.78 7.43
C ARG A 120 0.36 -8.99 7.42
N THR A 121 -0.74 -8.90 6.67
CA THR A 121 -1.68 -10.00 6.45
C THR A 121 -1.57 -10.45 5.00
N PRO A 122 -2.18 -11.57 4.59
CA PRO A 122 -2.24 -11.97 3.19
C PRO A 122 -2.74 -10.86 2.25
N LEU A 123 -3.67 -9.99 2.68
CA LEU A 123 -4.12 -8.85 1.87
C LEU A 123 -3.00 -7.82 1.59
N HIS A 124 -1.98 -7.74 2.44
CA HIS A 124 -0.81 -6.88 2.25
C HIS A 124 0.28 -7.50 1.36
N GLU A 125 0.28 -8.83 1.21
CA GLU A 125 1.28 -9.59 0.45
C GLU A 125 1.02 -9.63 -1.06
N GLY A 126 -0.09 -9.03 -1.53
CA GLY A 126 -0.53 -9.00 -2.92
C GLY A 126 0.39 -8.23 -3.86
N TYR A 127 1.70 -8.46 -3.85
CA TYR A 127 2.65 -8.03 -4.87
C TYR A 127 2.46 -8.84 -6.17
N GLY A 128 1.22 -9.01 -6.61
CA GLY A 128 0.79 -9.69 -7.83
C GLY A 128 -0.59 -9.18 -8.20
N GLN A 129 -0.81 -8.83 -9.47
CA GLN A 129 -1.98 -8.10 -9.97
C GLN A 129 -3.31 -8.86 -9.87
N SER A 130 -3.31 -10.03 -9.24
CA SER A 130 -4.42 -10.97 -9.27
C SER A 130 -5.56 -10.50 -8.38
N ILE A 131 -6.46 -9.78 -9.04
CA ILE A 131 -7.81 -9.47 -8.55
C ILE A 131 -8.49 -10.75 -8.03
N THR A 132 -8.22 -11.90 -8.65
CA THR A 132 -8.74 -13.21 -8.22
C THR A 132 -8.33 -13.53 -6.78
N ILE A 133 -7.04 -13.41 -6.44
CA ILE A 133 -6.57 -13.70 -5.07
C ILE A 133 -7.18 -12.71 -4.07
N LEU A 134 -7.23 -11.42 -4.43
CA LEU A 134 -7.88 -10.40 -3.61
C LEU A 134 -9.35 -10.77 -3.30
N GLN A 135 -10.12 -11.14 -4.32
CA GLN A 135 -11.50 -11.58 -4.16
C GLN A 135 -11.63 -12.86 -3.33
N MET A 136 -10.71 -13.81 -3.47
CA MET A 136 -10.69 -15.03 -2.66
C MET A 136 -10.47 -14.73 -1.18
N LEU A 137 -9.51 -13.85 -0.86
CA LEU A 137 -9.25 -13.44 0.52
C LEU A 137 -10.44 -12.70 1.14
N ILE A 138 -11.03 -11.76 0.42
CA ILE A 138 -12.24 -11.03 0.85
C ILE A 138 -13.40 -12.01 1.10
N LYS A 139 -13.65 -12.94 0.16
CA LYS A 139 -14.70 -13.94 0.28
C LYS A 139 -14.46 -14.90 1.47
N ALA A 140 -13.21 -15.16 1.81
CA ALA A 140 -12.85 -15.96 2.97
C ALA A 140 -12.99 -15.21 4.32
N GLY A 141 -13.38 -13.92 4.30
CA GLY A 141 -13.57 -13.13 5.50
C GLY A 141 -12.28 -12.51 6.04
N ALA A 142 -11.33 -12.18 5.16
CA ALA A 142 -10.16 -11.37 5.54
C ALA A 142 -10.62 -10.05 6.19
N ASP A 143 -9.95 -9.65 7.26
CA ASP A 143 -10.06 -8.30 7.80
C ASP A 143 -9.56 -7.32 6.74
N ILE A 144 -10.42 -6.37 6.35
CA ILE A 144 -10.17 -5.45 5.23
C ILE A 144 -9.26 -4.29 5.64
N ASP A 145 -9.26 -3.91 6.92
CA ASP A 145 -8.48 -2.79 7.46
C ASP A 145 -7.49 -3.18 8.57
N PRO A 146 -6.61 -4.16 8.36
CA PRO A 146 -5.59 -4.54 9.33
C PRO A 146 -4.62 -3.37 9.60
N ARG A 147 -4.45 -3.03 10.88
CA ARG A 147 -3.69 -1.83 11.30
C ARG A 147 -2.29 -2.12 11.86
N GLN A 148 -1.84 -3.37 11.85
CA GLN A 148 -0.69 -3.82 12.67
C GLN A 148 0.71 -3.50 12.09
N MET A 149 0.85 -2.58 11.13
CA MET A 149 2.19 -2.16 10.65
C MET A 149 2.77 -0.99 11.44
N GLN A 150 4.10 -0.84 11.42
CA GLN A 150 4.80 0.29 12.09
C GLN A 150 4.25 1.69 11.72
N ARG A 151 3.61 1.84 10.55
CA ARG A 151 2.98 3.09 10.08
C ARG A 151 1.46 3.04 10.01
N GLY A 152 0.84 1.92 10.41
CA GLY A 152 -0.61 1.72 10.31
C GLY A 152 -1.16 1.70 8.89
N LEU A 153 -0.37 1.25 7.92
CA LEU A 153 -0.79 1.19 6.50
C LEU A 153 -1.81 0.07 6.31
N THR A 154 -2.97 0.39 5.74
CA THR A 154 -4.01 -0.58 5.36
C THR A 154 -3.75 -1.15 3.96
N PRO A 155 -4.41 -2.25 3.56
CA PRO A 155 -4.34 -2.77 2.19
C PRO A 155 -4.72 -1.72 1.14
N LEU A 156 -5.76 -0.92 1.41
CA LEU A 156 -6.18 0.17 0.52
C LEU A 156 -5.07 1.22 0.35
N TYR A 157 -4.35 1.54 1.43
CA TYR A 157 -3.21 2.44 1.37
C TYR A 157 -2.09 1.89 0.47
N TYR A 158 -1.81 0.58 0.56
CA TYR A 158 -0.83 -0.08 -0.31
C TYR A 158 -1.23 -0.07 -1.78
N GLU A 159 -2.50 -0.31 -2.10
CA GLU A 159 -2.97 -0.24 -3.49
C GLU A 159 -2.85 1.18 -4.07
N ALA A 160 -3.01 2.21 -3.24
CA ALA A 160 -2.73 3.59 -3.63
C ALA A 160 -1.23 3.87 -3.84
N ILE A 161 -0.33 3.31 -3.01
CA ILE A 161 1.13 3.39 -3.21
C ILE A 161 1.54 2.80 -4.57
N LEU A 162 0.89 1.70 -4.97
CA LEU A 162 1.21 0.93 -6.18
C LEU A 162 0.39 1.35 -7.41
N ASN A 163 -0.52 2.33 -7.26
CA ASN A 163 -1.40 2.84 -8.30
C ASN A 163 -2.35 1.80 -8.94
N ARG A 164 -2.94 0.93 -8.12
CA ARG A 164 -3.78 -0.19 -8.59
C ARG A 164 -5.27 0.10 -8.40
N GLU A 165 -5.84 0.85 -9.35
CA GLU A 165 -7.24 1.33 -9.26
C GLU A 165 -8.25 0.18 -9.09
N SER A 166 -8.14 -0.89 -9.88
CA SER A 166 -9.10 -2.00 -9.83
C SER A 166 -9.11 -2.69 -8.46
N SER A 167 -7.94 -2.92 -7.87
CA SER A 167 -7.81 -3.52 -6.54
C SER A 167 -8.30 -2.56 -5.45
N ALA A 168 -7.95 -1.28 -5.54
CA ALA A 168 -8.45 -0.25 -4.63
C ALA A 168 -9.99 -0.17 -4.66
N ARG A 169 -10.59 -0.25 -5.85
CA ARG A 169 -12.05 -0.26 -6.03
C ARG A 169 -12.68 -1.49 -5.34
N ILE A 170 -12.09 -2.67 -5.53
CA ILE A 170 -12.59 -3.90 -4.89
C ILE A 170 -12.50 -3.82 -3.37
N LEU A 171 -11.42 -3.26 -2.82
CA LEU A 171 -11.28 -3.06 -1.38
C LEU A 171 -12.34 -2.08 -0.84
N LEU A 172 -12.56 -0.96 -1.54
CA LEU A 172 -13.61 0.01 -1.19
C LEU A 172 -15.02 -0.63 -1.25
N GLU A 173 -15.32 -1.40 -2.30
CA GLU A 173 -16.58 -2.15 -2.44
C GLU A 173 -16.74 -3.21 -1.34
N ALA A 174 -15.64 -3.78 -0.85
CA ALA A 174 -15.62 -4.71 0.28
C ALA A 174 -15.71 -4.02 1.66
N GLY A 175 -15.74 -2.68 1.71
CA GLY A 175 -15.91 -1.90 2.93
C GLY A 175 -14.63 -1.37 3.57
N ALA A 176 -13.51 -1.32 2.84
CA ALA A 176 -12.29 -0.66 3.32
C ALA A 176 -12.57 0.80 3.68
N ASP A 177 -12.05 1.25 4.83
CA ASP A 177 -12.21 2.62 5.30
C ASP A 177 -11.08 3.54 4.78
N PRO A 178 -11.34 4.41 3.79
CA PRO A 178 -10.33 5.34 3.26
C PRO A 178 -9.98 6.47 4.23
N SER A 179 -10.70 6.62 5.36
CA SER A 179 -10.44 7.65 6.36
C SER A 179 -9.34 7.29 7.35
N ILE A 180 -8.91 6.02 7.36
CA ILE A 180 -7.83 5.55 8.23
C ILE A 180 -6.54 6.29 7.89
N GLN A 181 -5.95 6.88 8.92
CA GLN A 181 -4.72 7.66 8.83
C GLN A 181 -3.51 6.84 9.27
N THR A 182 -2.36 7.12 8.66
CA THR A 182 -1.07 6.64 9.13
C THR A 182 -0.70 7.24 10.49
N SER A 183 0.41 6.78 11.06
CA SER A 183 0.96 7.35 12.30
C SER A 183 1.30 8.85 12.23
N THR A 184 1.44 9.42 11.02
CA THR A 184 1.71 10.85 10.79
C THR A 184 0.45 11.65 10.42
N GLY A 185 -0.73 11.03 10.48
CA GLY A 185 -1.99 11.66 10.11
C GLY A 185 -2.29 11.70 8.60
N GLU A 186 -1.48 11.01 7.78
CA GLU A 186 -1.67 10.97 6.32
C GLU A 186 -2.80 9.99 5.93
N THR A 187 -3.72 10.44 5.08
CA THR A 187 -4.78 9.64 4.45
C THR A 187 -4.32 9.03 3.13
N VAL A 188 -5.03 8.00 2.67
CA VAL A 188 -4.78 7.43 1.34
C VAL A 188 -4.95 8.45 0.21
N LEU A 189 -5.86 9.42 0.36
CA LEU A 189 -6.06 10.51 -0.61
C LEU A 189 -4.82 11.41 -0.72
N GLN A 190 -4.26 11.82 0.42
CA GLN A 190 -3.04 12.63 0.45
C GLN A 190 -1.88 11.87 -0.19
N HIS A 191 -1.71 10.58 0.12
CA HIS A 191 -0.63 9.79 -0.47
C HIS A 191 -0.77 9.63 -1.99
N ALA A 192 -1.96 9.25 -2.47
CA ALA A 192 -2.24 9.15 -3.90
C ALA A 192 -1.98 10.47 -4.64
N THR A 193 -2.32 11.59 -3.98
CA THR A 193 -2.06 12.94 -4.50
C THR A 193 -0.56 13.26 -4.55
N PHE A 194 0.19 12.94 -3.50
CA PHE A 194 1.65 13.13 -3.46
C PHE A 194 2.34 12.37 -4.59
N ARG A 195 1.87 11.16 -4.89
CA ARG A 195 2.39 10.32 -5.98
C ARG A 195 1.84 10.65 -7.37
N ASN A 196 0.94 11.63 -7.45
CA ASN A 196 0.23 12.03 -8.67
C ASN A 196 -0.55 10.87 -9.34
N HIS A 197 -1.12 9.97 -8.55
CA HIS A 197 -1.96 8.87 -9.01
C HIS A 197 -3.41 9.34 -9.21
N ALA A 198 -3.64 10.14 -10.25
CA ALA A 198 -4.91 10.83 -10.51
C ALA A 198 -6.13 9.89 -10.63
N ASN A 199 -5.92 8.66 -11.10
CA ASN A 199 -6.93 7.60 -11.15
C ASN A 199 -7.37 7.15 -9.75
N ILE A 200 -6.44 6.94 -8.81
CA ILE A 200 -6.77 6.63 -7.41
C ILE A 200 -7.44 7.84 -6.75
N VAL A 201 -6.93 9.06 -6.97
CA VAL A 201 -7.56 10.28 -6.45
C VAL A 201 -9.00 10.42 -6.94
N ARG A 202 -9.25 10.19 -8.23
CA ARG A 202 -10.61 10.21 -8.80
C ARG A 202 -11.52 9.18 -8.13
N LEU A 203 -11.07 7.94 -8.00
CA LEU A 203 -11.81 6.87 -7.33
C LEU A 203 -12.16 7.23 -5.88
N LEU A 204 -11.20 7.73 -5.10
CA LEU A 204 -11.43 8.11 -3.72
C LEU A 204 -12.45 9.26 -3.61
N LEU A 205 -12.36 10.26 -4.50
CA LEU A 205 -13.32 11.37 -4.53
C LEU A 205 -14.73 10.91 -4.94
N GLU A 206 -14.86 9.94 -5.84
CA GLU A 206 -16.14 9.28 -6.16
C GLU A 206 -16.73 8.57 -4.93
N TRP A 207 -15.88 8.06 -4.04
CA TRP A 207 -16.26 7.45 -2.77
C TRP A 207 -16.63 8.45 -1.66
N GLY A 208 -16.51 9.76 -1.92
CA GLY A 208 -16.90 10.81 -0.98
C GLY A 208 -15.96 10.99 0.21
N VAL A 209 -14.66 10.70 0.03
CA VAL A 209 -13.65 10.93 1.08
C VAL A 209 -13.60 12.39 1.52
N ASP A 210 -13.32 12.62 2.81
CA ASP A 210 -13.13 13.96 3.36
C ASP A 210 -11.81 14.57 2.86
N THR A 211 -11.92 15.68 2.13
CA THR A 211 -10.77 16.41 1.58
C THR A 211 -10.17 17.42 2.56
N THR A 212 -10.78 17.59 3.74
CA THR A 212 -10.39 18.57 4.76
C THR A 212 -9.42 18.01 5.80
N VAL A 213 -9.17 16.70 5.78
CA VAL A 213 -8.25 16.02 6.71
C VAL A 213 -6.85 16.62 6.60
N ARG A 214 -6.21 16.82 7.76
CA ARG A 214 -4.90 17.43 7.92
C ARG A 214 -3.93 16.43 8.54
N ASP A 215 -2.74 16.32 7.97
CA ASP A 215 -1.63 15.55 8.57
C ASP A 215 -0.96 16.33 9.73
N GLU A 216 0.12 15.78 10.29
CA GLU A 216 0.90 16.41 11.37
C GLU A 216 1.49 17.80 11.02
N HIS A 217 1.66 18.09 9.73
CA HIS A 217 2.13 19.39 9.22
C HIS A 217 0.97 20.33 8.88
N GLY A 218 -0.27 19.88 9.02
CA GLY A 218 -1.47 20.63 8.69
C GLY A 218 -1.82 20.60 7.21
N LEU A 219 -1.19 19.73 6.42
CA LEU A 219 -1.41 19.63 4.98
C LEU A 219 -2.71 18.89 4.69
N THR A 220 -3.56 19.47 3.86
CA THR A 220 -4.69 18.76 3.22
C THR A 220 -4.25 18.20 1.86
N ALA A 221 -5.09 17.39 1.21
CA ALA A 221 -4.80 16.89 -0.13
C ALA A 221 -4.49 18.01 -1.15
N VAL A 222 -5.15 19.17 -1.04
CA VAL A 222 -4.88 20.34 -1.89
C VAL A 222 -3.46 20.87 -1.70
N LEU A 223 -3.01 20.94 -0.44
CA LEU A 223 -1.65 21.40 -0.13
C LEU A 223 -0.61 20.35 -0.54
N VAL A 224 -0.91 19.07 -0.39
CA VAL A 224 -0.05 17.97 -0.89
C VAL A 224 0.11 18.03 -2.41
N ALA A 225 -0.96 18.32 -3.16
CA ALA A 225 -0.84 18.49 -4.62
C ALA A 225 0.11 19.65 -5.00
N ALA A 226 0.17 20.69 -4.18
CA ALA A 226 1.11 21.79 -4.35
C ALA A 226 2.55 21.42 -3.97
N VAL A 227 2.75 20.49 -3.04
CA VAL A 227 4.09 19.95 -2.70
C VAL A 227 4.67 19.16 -3.88
N SER A 228 3.86 18.30 -4.51
CA SER A 228 4.32 17.33 -5.52
C SER A 228 4.15 17.79 -6.98
N GLY A 229 3.58 18.97 -7.21
CA GLY A 229 3.29 19.44 -8.56
C GLY A 229 2.18 18.66 -9.28
N ALA A 230 1.28 18.01 -8.51
CA ALA A 230 0.25 17.13 -9.04
C ALA A 230 -0.95 17.91 -9.61
N ASP A 231 -0.76 18.60 -10.72
CA ASP A 231 -1.75 19.49 -11.35
C ASP A 231 -3.08 18.80 -11.68
N GLU A 232 -3.06 17.54 -12.11
CA GLU A 232 -4.27 16.79 -12.40
C GLU A 232 -5.03 16.47 -11.10
N CYS A 233 -4.33 15.98 -10.09
CA CYS A 233 -4.93 15.71 -8.77
C CYS A 233 -5.50 17.00 -8.16
N LEU A 234 -4.77 18.12 -8.24
CA LEU A 234 -5.26 19.43 -7.80
C LEU A 234 -6.56 19.80 -8.52
N GLN A 235 -6.63 19.62 -9.84
CA GLN A 235 -7.87 19.90 -10.58
C GLN A 235 -9.02 18.99 -10.17
N LEU A 236 -8.77 17.70 -9.92
CA LEU A 236 -9.78 16.76 -9.43
C LEU A 236 -10.31 17.17 -8.05
N LEU A 237 -9.42 17.48 -7.11
CA LEU A 237 -9.76 17.94 -5.77
C LEU A 237 -10.63 19.21 -5.82
N LEU A 238 -10.23 20.21 -6.61
CA LEU A 238 -11.00 21.45 -6.76
C LEU A 238 -12.36 21.22 -7.43
N LYS A 239 -12.44 20.28 -8.39
CA LYS A 239 -13.72 19.90 -9.01
C LYS A 239 -14.65 19.20 -8.02
N ALA A 240 -14.10 18.45 -7.07
CA ALA A 240 -14.83 17.83 -5.97
C ALA A 240 -15.18 18.82 -4.84
N GLY A 241 -14.83 20.10 -4.96
CA GLY A 241 -15.18 21.13 -3.99
C GLY A 241 -14.18 21.30 -2.84
N ALA A 242 -12.99 20.69 -2.92
CA ALA A 242 -11.95 20.92 -1.93
C ALA A 242 -11.57 22.41 -1.85
N ASP A 243 -11.42 22.93 -0.64
CA ASP A 243 -11.11 24.34 -0.42
C ASP A 243 -9.64 24.64 -0.77
N ILE A 244 -9.43 25.60 -1.67
CA ILE A 244 -8.11 26.06 -2.09
C ILE A 244 -7.48 27.07 -1.12
N SER A 245 -8.28 27.61 -0.20
CA SER A 245 -7.88 28.65 0.75
C SER A 245 -7.23 28.11 2.03
N VAL A 246 -7.20 26.79 2.19
CA VAL A 246 -6.60 26.07 3.31
C VAL A 246 -5.13 26.45 3.54
N LEU A 247 -4.74 26.42 4.81
CA LEU A 247 -3.40 26.75 5.28
C LEU A 247 -2.80 25.59 6.08
N ASP A 248 -1.50 25.39 5.93
CA ASP A 248 -0.75 24.46 6.78
C ASP A 248 -0.47 25.06 8.18
N ASN A 249 0.27 24.33 9.03
CA ASN A 249 0.59 24.80 10.38
C ASN A 249 1.54 26.03 10.42
N TYR A 250 2.14 26.39 9.29
CA TYR A 250 2.99 27.58 9.13
C TYR A 250 2.23 28.76 8.52
N GLY A 251 0.92 28.63 8.27
CA GLY A 251 0.11 29.67 7.62
C GLY A 251 0.35 29.75 6.11
N ARG A 252 0.98 28.73 5.50
CA ARG A 252 1.26 28.68 4.07
C ARG A 252 0.04 28.14 3.33
N ASN A 253 -0.39 28.86 2.29
CA ASN A 253 -1.34 28.34 1.31
C ASN A 253 -0.62 27.54 0.20
N ALA A 254 -1.39 26.92 -0.69
CA ALA A 254 -0.87 26.14 -1.81
C ALA A 254 0.17 26.91 -2.68
N LEU A 255 0.00 28.23 -2.84
CA LEU A 255 0.90 29.04 -3.67
C LEU A 255 2.28 29.22 -3.01
N HIS A 256 2.35 29.35 -1.68
CA HIS A 256 3.63 29.39 -0.96
C HIS A 256 4.39 28.07 -1.15
N ILE A 257 3.68 26.94 -0.96
CA ILE A 257 4.24 25.60 -1.05
C ILE A 257 4.77 25.32 -2.45
N ALA A 258 3.92 25.45 -3.48
CA ALA A 258 4.31 25.22 -4.87
C ALA A 258 5.48 26.14 -5.29
N ALA A 259 5.50 27.37 -4.77
CA ALA A 259 6.59 28.30 -5.07
C ALA A 259 7.93 27.89 -4.45
N GLY A 260 7.93 27.40 -3.20
CA GLY A 260 9.13 26.88 -2.53
C GLY A 260 9.62 25.55 -3.13
N CYS A 261 8.70 24.67 -3.55
CA CYS A 261 9.05 23.42 -4.24
C CYS A 261 9.58 23.66 -5.67
N GLY A 262 9.10 24.71 -6.34
CA GLY A 262 9.50 25.06 -7.70
C GLY A 262 8.52 24.57 -8.77
N GLU A 263 7.28 24.27 -8.40
CA GLU A 263 6.27 23.68 -9.26
C GLU A 263 5.63 24.73 -10.18
N GLU A 264 6.31 25.08 -11.26
CA GLU A 264 5.93 26.18 -12.17
C GLU A 264 4.51 26.06 -12.72
N SER A 265 4.12 24.86 -13.17
CA SER A 265 2.79 24.60 -13.74
C SER A 265 1.70 24.76 -12.68
N THR A 266 1.95 24.25 -11.47
CA THR A 266 1.04 24.39 -10.33
C THR A 266 0.94 25.84 -9.88
N VAL A 267 2.03 26.59 -9.82
CA VAL A 267 2.02 28.03 -9.53
C VAL A 267 1.14 28.78 -10.54
N ARG A 268 1.28 28.51 -11.84
CA ARG A 268 0.41 29.12 -12.88
C ARG A 268 -1.05 28.74 -12.69
N LEU A 269 -1.34 27.48 -12.37
CA LEU A 269 -2.69 27.00 -12.11
C LEU A 269 -3.32 27.70 -10.89
N LEU A 270 -2.59 27.79 -9.78
CA LEU A 270 -3.04 28.44 -8.55
C LEU A 270 -3.28 29.95 -8.75
N LEU A 271 -2.41 30.64 -9.47
CA LEU A 271 -2.61 32.04 -9.85
C LEU A 271 -3.84 32.21 -10.73
N LYS A 272 -4.08 31.29 -11.68
CA LYS A 272 -5.28 31.28 -12.52
C LYS A 272 -6.56 31.05 -11.70
N LYS A 273 -6.47 30.27 -10.62
CA LYS A 273 -7.55 30.08 -9.63
C LYS A 273 -7.73 31.28 -8.69
N GLY A 274 -6.90 32.31 -8.80
CA GLY A 274 -7.08 33.59 -8.11
C GLY A 274 -6.39 33.68 -6.76
N LEU A 275 -5.47 32.77 -6.43
CA LEU A 275 -4.71 32.87 -5.19
C LEU A 275 -3.88 34.14 -5.17
N ASP A 276 -3.85 34.79 -4.00
CA ASP A 276 -3.12 36.03 -3.83
C ASP A 276 -1.60 35.79 -3.78
N SER A 277 -0.88 36.27 -4.79
CA SER A 277 0.58 36.19 -4.85
C SER A 277 1.31 37.08 -3.83
N SER A 278 0.58 37.95 -3.12
CA SER A 278 1.08 38.77 -2.01
C SER A 278 0.69 38.26 -0.62
N ALA A 279 -0.01 37.12 -0.53
CA ALA A 279 -0.35 36.52 0.75
C ALA A 279 0.91 36.29 1.59
N ARG A 280 0.78 36.40 2.91
CA ARG A 280 1.88 36.21 3.86
C ARG A 280 1.57 35.04 4.78
N ASP A 281 2.56 34.18 4.99
CA ASP A 281 2.50 33.14 6.00
C ASP A 281 2.76 33.69 7.41
N ASN A 282 2.84 32.81 8.42
CA ASN A 282 3.03 33.21 9.82
C ASN A 282 4.39 33.90 10.09
N ARG A 283 5.36 33.76 9.18
CA ARG A 283 6.67 34.43 9.25
C ARG A 283 6.69 35.73 8.42
N GLY A 284 5.58 36.08 7.78
CA GLY A 284 5.50 37.24 6.90
C GLY A 284 6.07 37.00 5.50
N TYR A 285 6.45 35.77 5.16
CA TYR A 285 6.98 35.42 3.84
C TYR A 285 5.87 35.28 2.82
N THR A 286 6.13 35.80 1.63
CA THR A 286 5.24 35.64 0.47
C THR A 286 5.66 34.42 -0.36
N PRO A 287 4.84 33.93 -1.30
CA PRO A 287 5.28 32.87 -2.22
C PRO A 287 6.57 33.22 -2.96
N MET A 288 6.78 34.49 -3.29
CA MET A 288 8.01 34.95 -3.93
C MET A 288 9.23 34.85 -2.99
N CYS A 289 9.06 35.08 -1.68
CA CYS A 289 10.14 34.88 -0.70
C CYS A 289 10.59 33.42 -0.67
N TRP A 290 9.65 32.47 -0.64
CA TRP A 290 9.95 31.04 -0.69
C TRP A 290 10.67 30.63 -1.98
N ALA A 291 10.21 31.16 -3.13
CA ALA A 291 10.87 30.90 -4.41
C ALA A 291 12.31 31.46 -4.47
N PHE A 292 12.57 32.61 -3.85
CA PHE A 292 13.94 33.16 -3.74
C PHE A 292 14.82 32.33 -2.82
N ASP A 293 14.34 32.01 -1.62
CA ASP A 293 15.08 31.25 -0.61
C ASP A 293 15.51 29.87 -1.10
N HIS A 294 14.70 29.25 -1.97
CA HIS A 294 14.97 27.93 -2.57
C HIS A 294 15.46 28.02 -4.03
N GLU A 295 15.86 29.20 -4.50
CA GLU A 295 16.46 29.46 -5.81
C GLU A 295 15.62 29.00 -7.04
N LYS A 296 14.29 29.07 -6.94
CA LYS A 296 13.34 28.63 -7.97
C LYS A 296 13.14 29.69 -9.07
N LYS A 297 14.15 29.87 -9.93
CA LYS A 297 14.20 30.92 -10.98
C LYS A 297 12.93 31.02 -11.85
N GLY A 298 12.41 29.89 -12.33
CA GLY A 298 11.21 29.89 -13.17
C GLY A 298 9.96 30.38 -12.44
N VAL A 299 9.77 29.94 -11.19
CA VAL A 299 8.69 30.42 -10.32
C VAL A 299 8.83 31.92 -10.02
N ILE A 300 10.05 32.41 -9.73
CA ILE A 300 10.29 33.84 -9.49
C ILE A 300 9.81 34.66 -10.69
N GLN A 301 10.16 34.25 -11.91
CA GLN A 301 9.73 34.92 -13.12
C GLN A 301 8.19 34.92 -13.26
N ILE A 302 7.55 33.77 -13.02
CA ILE A 302 6.08 33.63 -13.07
C ILE A 302 5.39 34.60 -12.10
N LEU A 303 5.88 34.67 -10.86
CA LEU A 303 5.30 35.53 -9.82
C LEU A 303 5.54 37.01 -10.11
N GLN A 304 6.70 37.39 -10.65
CA GLN A 304 6.99 38.76 -11.09
C GLN A 304 6.05 39.20 -12.21
N ASP A 305 5.84 38.34 -13.21
CA ASP A 305 4.95 38.63 -14.33
C ASP A 305 3.48 38.73 -13.89
N ALA A 306 3.07 37.88 -12.93
CA ALA A 306 1.74 37.97 -12.33
C ALA A 306 1.51 39.31 -11.60
N GLN A 307 2.51 39.81 -10.87
CA GLN A 307 2.44 41.12 -10.19
C GLN A 307 2.35 42.29 -11.19
N LYS A 308 3.21 42.30 -12.22
CA LYS A 308 3.17 43.32 -13.29
C LYS A 308 1.81 43.37 -13.98
N ASN A 309 1.25 42.20 -14.31
CA ASN A 309 -0.04 42.09 -14.95
C ASN A 309 -1.21 42.58 -14.07
N ARG A 310 -1.15 42.33 -12.76
CA ARG A 310 -2.14 42.89 -11.80
C ARG A 310 -2.11 44.41 -11.80
N PHE A 311 -0.92 45.01 -11.74
CA PHE A 311 -0.75 46.47 -11.76
C PHE A 311 -1.26 47.09 -13.07
N ALA A 312 -0.95 46.47 -14.22
CA ALA A 312 -1.43 46.92 -15.52
C ALA A 312 -2.97 46.90 -15.61
N ARG A 313 -3.62 45.82 -15.15
CA ARG A 313 -5.11 45.73 -15.13
C ARG A 313 -5.73 46.77 -14.20
N PHE A 314 -5.11 47.05 -13.05
CA PHE A 314 -5.57 48.09 -12.12
C PHE A 314 -5.54 49.48 -12.80
N MET A 315 -4.43 49.83 -13.45
CA MET A 315 -4.28 51.09 -14.17
C MET A 315 -5.28 51.24 -15.33
N GLN A 316 -5.55 50.15 -16.07
CA GLN A 316 -6.54 50.15 -17.15
C GLN A 316 -7.96 50.39 -16.63
N ARG A 317 -8.36 49.76 -15.51
CA ARG A 317 -9.66 49.98 -14.87
C ARG A 317 -9.82 51.39 -14.30
N ALA A 318 -8.74 51.98 -13.78
CA ALA A 318 -8.74 53.36 -13.28
C ALA A 318 -8.92 54.40 -14.39
N ARG A 319 -8.46 54.10 -15.62
CA ARG A 319 -8.64 54.97 -16.81
C ARG A 319 -10.05 54.95 -17.39
N ILE A 320 -10.77 53.84 -17.31
CA ILE A 320 -12.14 53.68 -17.88
C ILE A 320 -13.21 54.38 -17.01
N LYS A 321 -12.89 54.71 -15.76
CA LYS A 321 -13.80 55.39 -14.81
C LYS A 321 -13.66 56.94 -14.79
N ARG A 322 -12.89 57.52 -15.72
CA ARG A 322 -12.79 58.98 -15.94
C ARG A 322 -13.47 59.32 -17.26
#